data_AF-A0A925XA21-F1
#
_entry.id   AF-A0A925XA21-F1
#
_cell.length_a   1.000
_cell.length_b   1.000
_cell.length_c   1.000
_cell.angle_alpha   90.00
_cell.angle_beta   90.00
_cell.angle_gamma   90.00
#
_symmetry.space_group_name_H-M   'P 1'
#
loop_
_entity.id
_entity.type
_entity.pdbx_description
1 polymer ?
#
loop_
_entity_poly.entity_id
_entity_poly.type
_entity_poly.pdbx_seq_one_letter_code
_entity_poly.pdbx_strand_id
1 'polypeptide(L)'
;IGAVLIFIIFEAKRKQRIIPVVQPLANTTLEFTETVGSVYFQYKDHKNIADKKITYFLEYLRSKFFVKTTDLNASLLETLAMKSGVSQLQIDAIFKKINFIRKQEVITEADLIEINKMIEEFYIVTA
;
A
#
# COMPACT_ATOMS: atom_id res chain seq x y z
N ILE A 1 20.22 -69.97 0.46
CA ILE A 1 19.00 -69.46 -0.22
C ILE A 1 18.26 -68.44 0.66
N GLY A 2 17.93 -68.76 1.92
CA GLY A 2 17.25 -67.82 2.83
C GLY A 2 17.99 -66.50 3.13
N ALA A 3 19.32 -66.52 3.23
CA ALA A 3 20.12 -65.31 3.47
C ALA A 3 20.06 -64.29 2.31
N VAL A 4 19.93 -64.77 1.07
CA VAL A 4 19.84 -63.92 -0.13
C VAL A 4 18.47 -63.24 -0.20
N LEU A 5 17.41 -63.96 0.17
CA LEU A 5 16.05 -63.40 0.23
C LEU A 5 15.93 -62.30 1.28
N ILE A 6 16.53 -62.49 2.45
CA ILE A 6 16.57 -61.48 3.50
C ILE A 6 17.34 -60.24 3.02
N PHE A 7 18.49 -60.43 2.36
CA PHE A 7 19.30 -59.34 1.83
C PHE A 7 18.55 -58.47 0.81
N ILE A 8 17.78 -59.11 -0.10
CA ILE A 8 16.98 -58.41 -1.10
C ILE A 8 15.85 -57.57 -0.47
N ILE A 9 15.18 -58.08 0.57
CA ILE A 9 14.10 -57.36 1.27
C ILE A 9 14.62 -56.12 2.00
N PHE A 10 15.81 -56.19 2.60
CA PHE A 10 16.43 -55.05 3.29
C PHE A 10 16.91 -53.96 2.33
N GLU A 11 17.48 -54.32 1.17
CA GLU A 11 17.89 -53.36 0.13
C GLU A 11 16.68 -52.66 -0.52
N ALA A 12 15.59 -53.38 -0.80
CA ALA A 12 14.40 -52.81 -1.42
C ALA A 12 13.71 -51.73 -0.55
N LYS A 13 13.86 -51.80 0.78
CA LYS A 13 13.23 -50.85 1.73
C LYS A 13 13.95 -49.49 1.82
N ARG A 14 15.20 -49.36 1.33
CA ARG A 14 16.04 -48.15 1.48
C ARG A 14 16.15 -47.25 0.25
N LYS A 15 15.32 -47.43 -0.79
CA LYS A 15 15.23 -46.50 -1.92
C LYS A 15 14.00 -45.58 -1.78
N GLN A 16 14.18 -44.40 -1.19
CA GLN A 16 13.16 -43.35 -1.22
C GLN A 16 12.97 -42.82 -2.65
N ARG A 17 11.71 -42.54 -3.02
CA ARG A 17 11.33 -41.98 -4.33
C ARG A 17 11.90 -40.57 -4.49
N ILE A 18 12.37 -40.24 -5.71
CA ILE A 18 12.83 -38.88 -6.07
C ILE A 18 11.68 -37.89 -5.83
N ILE A 19 11.92 -36.87 -4.99
CA ILE A 19 10.99 -35.76 -4.77
C ILE A 19 11.10 -34.85 -6.00
N PRO A 20 10.01 -34.63 -6.76
CA PRO A 20 10.05 -33.75 -7.92
C PRO A 20 10.36 -32.32 -7.45
N VAL A 21 11.21 -31.62 -8.20
CA VAL A 21 11.51 -30.20 -7.96
C VAL A 21 10.23 -29.39 -8.23
N VAL A 22 9.55 -28.96 -7.17
CA VAL A 22 8.41 -28.06 -7.27
C VAL A 22 8.94 -26.70 -7.67
N GLN A 23 8.56 -26.19 -8.85
CA GLN A 23 8.93 -24.83 -9.22
C GLN A 23 8.32 -23.86 -8.21
N PRO A 24 9.09 -22.86 -7.71
CA PRO A 24 8.55 -21.87 -6.78
C PRO A 24 7.36 -21.17 -7.44
N LEU A 25 6.32 -20.86 -6.68
CA LEU A 25 5.20 -20.08 -7.20
C LEU A 25 5.75 -18.78 -7.79
N ALA A 26 5.39 -18.48 -9.04
CA ALA A 26 5.59 -17.14 -9.59
C ALA A 26 4.91 -16.14 -8.64
N ASN A 27 5.52 -14.97 -8.45
CA ASN A 27 4.99 -13.93 -7.58
C ASN A 27 3.71 -13.31 -8.18
N THR A 28 2.60 -14.05 -8.09
CA THR A 28 1.29 -13.67 -8.64
C THR A 28 0.73 -12.43 -7.97
N THR A 29 1.20 -12.07 -6.78
CA THR A 29 0.87 -10.80 -6.10
C THR A 29 1.36 -9.58 -6.89
N LEU A 30 2.56 -9.65 -7.48
CA LEU A 30 3.11 -8.55 -8.26
C LEU A 30 2.30 -8.38 -9.55
N GLU A 31 2.12 -9.47 -10.28
CA GLU A 31 1.35 -9.51 -11.53
C GLU A 31 -0.12 -9.08 -11.33
N PHE A 32 -0.74 -9.47 -10.21
CA PHE A 32 -2.08 -9.00 -9.83
C PHE A 32 -2.11 -7.50 -9.54
N THR A 33 -1.11 -6.99 -8.81
CA THR A 33 -1.01 -5.56 -8.49
C THR A 33 -0.79 -4.73 -9.76
N GLU A 34 0.04 -5.21 -10.69
CA GLU A 34 0.25 -4.60 -12.01
C GLU A 34 -1.03 -4.61 -12.85
N THR A 35 -1.78 -5.71 -12.85
CA THR A 35 -3.05 -5.82 -13.59
C THR A 35 -4.08 -4.84 -13.05
N VAL A 36 -4.30 -4.80 -11.74
CA VAL A 36 -5.21 -3.83 -11.11
C VAL A 36 -4.74 -2.39 -11.37
N GLY A 37 -3.43 -2.13 -11.26
CA GLY A 37 -2.84 -0.83 -11.56
C GLY A 37 -3.05 -0.40 -13.01
N SER A 38 -2.91 -1.32 -13.97
CA SER A 38 -3.07 -1.05 -15.40
C SER A 38 -4.50 -0.68 -15.77
N VAL A 39 -5.50 -1.29 -15.13
CA VAL A 39 -6.92 -0.91 -15.29
C VAL A 39 -7.08 0.56 -14.87
N TYR A 40 -6.67 0.93 -13.66
CA TYR A 40 -6.80 2.31 -13.19
C TYR A 40 -5.98 3.31 -14.01
N PHE A 41 -4.83 2.91 -14.54
CA PHE A 41 -4.03 3.70 -15.47
C PHE A 41 -4.76 3.94 -16.81
N GLN A 42 -5.43 2.93 -17.35
CA GLN A 42 -6.16 3.02 -18.63
C GLN A 42 -7.43 3.88 -18.54
N TYR A 43 -8.17 3.81 -17.44
CA TYR A 43 -9.42 4.57 -17.28
C TYR A 43 -9.20 6.07 -17.01
N LYS A 44 -7.95 6.51 -16.73
CA LYS A 44 -7.56 7.92 -16.49
C LYS A 44 -8.44 8.68 -15.48
N ASP A 45 -9.10 7.96 -14.57
CA ASP A 45 -9.93 8.56 -13.53
C ASP A 45 -9.06 9.03 -12.36
N HIS A 46 -8.21 10.02 -12.65
CA HIS A 46 -7.26 10.59 -11.70
C HIS A 46 -7.97 11.16 -10.48
N LYS A 47 -9.17 11.72 -10.69
CA LYS A 47 -10.01 12.31 -9.65
C LYS A 47 -10.46 11.24 -8.64
N ASN A 48 -11.00 10.12 -9.11
CA ASN A 48 -11.43 9.03 -8.22
C ASN A 48 -10.27 8.45 -7.41
N ILE A 49 -9.11 8.27 -8.04
CA ILE A 49 -7.91 7.78 -7.36
C ILE A 49 -7.46 8.78 -6.29
N ALA A 50 -7.43 10.08 -6.62
CA ALA A 50 -7.06 11.12 -5.67
C ALA A 50 -8.04 11.19 -4.49
N ASP A 51 -9.36 11.15 -4.75
CA ASP A 51 -10.37 11.20 -3.70
C ASP A 51 -10.29 9.99 -2.76
N LYS A 52 -10.03 8.80 -3.30
CA LYS A 52 -9.74 7.60 -2.50
C LYS A 52 -8.49 7.79 -1.65
N LYS A 53 -7.36 8.23 -2.24
CA LYS A 53 -6.12 8.50 -1.49
C LYS A 53 -6.31 9.51 -0.37
N ILE A 54 -7.03 10.60 -0.64
CA ILE A 54 -7.38 11.62 0.36
C ILE A 54 -8.21 11.00 1.48
N THR A 55 -9.21 10.17 1.14
CA THR A 55 -10.07 9.50 2.13
C THR A 55 -9.25 8.58 3.04
N TYR A 56 -8.37 7.76 2.47
CA TYR A 56 -7.46 6.90 3.24
C TYR A 56 -6.52 7.72 4.13
N PHE A 57 -5.96 8.81 3.61
CA PHE A 57 -5.10 9.69 4.40
C PHE A 57 -5.84 10.30 5.59
N LEU A 58 -7.05 10.82 5.39
CA LEU A 58 -7.85 11.36 6.49
C LEU A 58 -8.22 10.30 7.53
N GLU A 59 -8.43 9.06 7.11
CA GLU A 59 -8.68 7.94 8.02
C GLU A 59 -7.44 7.54 8.81
N TYR A 60 -6.27 7.55 8.18
CA TYR A 60 -4.99 7.39 8.87
C TYR A 60 -4.79 8.47 9.93
N LEU A 61 -5.10 9.73 9.62
CA LEU A 61 -5.00 10.82 10.60
C LEU A 61 -5.96 10.63 11.78
N ARG A 62 -7.20 10.18 11.52
CA ARG A 62 -8.17 9.87 12.59
C ARG A 62 -7.69 8.73 13.49
N SER A 63 -7.23 7.64 12.89
CA SER A 63 -6.83 6.42 13.62
C SER A 63 -5.53 6.59 14.38
N LYS A 64 -4.52 7.24 13.81
CA LYS A 64 -3.19 7.39 14.43
C LYS A 64 -3.11 8.57 15.39
N PHE A 65 -3.71 9.70 15.04
CA PHE A 65 -3.58 10.95 15.81
C PHE A 65 -4.84 11.34 16.58
N PHE A 66 -5.93 10.55 16.48
CA PHE A 66 -7.22 10.81 17.13
C PHE A 66 -7.82 12.18 16.78
N VAL A 67 -7.54 12.68 15.58
CA VAL A 67 -8.01 13.99 15.11
C VAL A 67 -9.35 13.85 14.41
N LYS A 68 -10.39 14.55 14.89
CA LYS A 68 -11.68 14.63 14.19
C LYS A 68 -11.54 15.53 12.97
N THR A 69 -11.47 14.95 11.77
CA THR A 69 -11.38 15.70 10.50
C THR A 69 -12.74 16.20 9.98
N THR A 70 -13.75 16.30 10.86
CA THR A 70 -15.10 16.78 10.53
C THR A 70 -15.11 18.30 10.32
N ASP A 71 -14.34 19.04 11.13
CA ASP A 71 -14.19 20.50 11.03
C ASP A 71 -12.70 20.83 11.03
N LEU A 72 -12.11 21.07 9.84
CA LEU A 72 -10.70 21.41 9.67
C LEU A 72 -10.40 22.82 10.20
N ASN A 73 -10.40 22.97 11.52
CA ASN A 73 -10.09 24.21 12.23
C ASN A 73 -8.57 24.38 12.38
N ALA A 74 -8.09 25.62 12.37
CA ALA A 74 -6.66 25.94 12.51
C ALA A 74 -6.01 25.29 13.75
N SER A 75 -6.74 25.21 14.87
CA SER A 75 -6.30 24.55 16.10
C SER A 75 -6.06 23.03 15.93
N LEU A 76 -6.80 22.36 15.04
CA LEU A 76 -6.55 20.94 14.74
C LEU A 76 -5.31 20.73 13.91
N LEU A 77 -5.03 21.64 12.96
CA LEU A 77 -3.82 21.58 12.15
C LEU A 77 -2.58 21.79 13.01
N GLU A 78 -2.64 22.74 13.97
CA GLU A 78 -1.59 22.96 14.96
C GLU A 78 -1.39 21.73 15.86
N THR A 79 -2.48 21.14 16.36
CA THR A 79 -2.43 19.90 17.14
C THR A 79 -1.84 18.75 16.33
N LEU A 80 -2.18 18.66 15.04
CA LEU A 80 -1.64 17.65 14.14
C LEU A 80 -0.15 17.86 13.90
N ALA A 81 0.31 19.11 13.72
CA ALA A 81 1.73 19.43 13.58
C ALA A 81 2.51 19.01 14.83
N MET A 82 2.00 19.36 16.01
CA MET A 82 2.61 18.95 17.28
C MET A 82 2.65 17.44 17.48
N LYS A 83 1.60 16.71 17.06
CA LYS A 83 1.52 15.25 17.23
C LYS A 83 2.30 14.46 16.18
N SER A 84 2.38 14.97 14.95
CA SER A 84 3.02 14.30 13.82
C SER A 84 4.51 14.62 13.67
N GLY A 85 4.98 15.72 14.27
CA GLY A 85 6.35 16.21 14.08
C GLY A 85 6.57 16.86 12.70
N VAL A 86 5.52 16.95 11.88
CA VAL A 86 5.55 17.61 10.57
C VAL A 86 5.33 19.11 10.75
N SER A 87 6.01 19.93 9.95
CA SER A 87 5.86 21.39 10.04
C SER A 87 4.44 21.84 9.71
N GLN A 88 3.97 22.90 10.39
CA GLN A 88 2.66 23.50 10.12
C GLN A 88 2.50 23.88 8.65
N LEU A 89 3.55 24.43 8.03
CA LEU A 89 3.54 24.83 6.63
C LEU A 89 3.28 23.64 5.68
N GLN A 90 3.85 22.47 5.96
CA GLN A 90 3.62 21.27 5.15
C GLN A 90 2.20 20.74 5.31
N ILE A 91 1.68 20.73 6.54
CA ILE A 91 0.29 20.34 6.82
C ILE A 91 -0.68 21.27 6.09
N ASP A 92 -0.47 22.59 6.19
CA ASP A 92 -1.30 23.58 5.51
C ASP A 92 -1.26 23.41 3.99
N ALA A 93 -0.08 23.13 3.42
CA ALA A 93 0.08 22.86 2.00
C ALA A 93 -0.71 21.61 1.54
N ILE A 94 -0.61 20.52 2.32
CA ILE A 94 -1.37 19.28 2.06
C ILE A 94 -2.87 19.58 2.07
N PHE A 95 -3.39 20.21 3.11
CA PHE A 95 -4.83 20.49 3.22
C PHE A 95 -5.32 21.49 2.16
N LYS A 96 -4.48 22.45 1.76
CA LYS A 96 -4.79 23.35 0.64
C LYS A 96 -4.90 22.58 -0.67
N LYS A 97 -3.98 21.65 -0.95
CA LYS A 97 -4.04 20.80 -2.16
C LYS A 97 -5.24 19.84 -2.12
N ILE A 98 -5.56 19.27 -0.97
CA ILE A 98 -6.77 18.45 -0.77
C ILE A 98 -8.03 19.25 -1.11
N ASN A 99 -8.14 20.48 -0.59
CA ASN A 99 -9.28 21.35 -0.87
C ASN A 99 -9.35 21.76 -2.35
N PHE A 100 -8.22 21.99 -2.99
CA PHE A 100 -8.15 22.25 -4.43
C PHE A 100 -8.68 21.06 -5.25
N ILE A 101 -8.18 19.85 -4.98
CA ILE A 101 -8.61 18.61 -5.66
C ILE A 101 -10.09 18.34 -5.42
N ARG A 102 -10.60 18.55 -4.20
CA ARG A 102 -12.02 18.34 -3.87
C ARG A 102 -12.97 19.29 -4.60
N LYS A 103 -12.53 20.52 -4.89
CA LYS A 103 -13.33 21.52 -5.60
C LYS A 103 -13.37 21.30 -7.12
N GLN A 104 -12.40 20.58 -7.67
CA GLN A 104 -12.36 20.31 -9.11
C GLN A 104 -13.09 19.01 -9.45
N GLU A 105 -13.88 19.03 -10.52
CA GLU A 105 -14.52 17.83 -11.06
C GLU A 105 -13.55 16.94 -11.82
N VAL A 106 -12.55 17.53 -12.47
CA VAL A 106 -11.49 16.82 -13.21
C VAL A 106 -10.14 17.37 -12.76
N ILE A 107 -9.19 16.48 -12.50
CA ILE A 107 -7.81 16.84 -12.14
C ILE A 107 -6.83 16.24 -13.13
N THR A 108 -5.63 16.81 -13.20
CA THR A 108 -4.57 16.30 -14.05
C THR A 108 -3.81 15.16 -13.37
N GLU A 109 -3.07 14.36 -14.17
CA GLU A 109 -2.14 13.36 -13.63
C GLU A 109 -1.09 14.00 -12.71
N ALA A 110 -0.62 15.21 -13.06
CA ALA A 110 0.33 15.95 -12.23
C ALA A 110 -0.24 16.27 -10.84
N ASP A 111 -1.53 16.66 -10.75
CA ASP A 111 -2.19 16.90 -9.47
C ASP A 111 -2.25 15.65 -8.60
N LEU A 112 -2.53 14.50 -9.21
CA LEU A 112 -2.56 13.20 -8.54
C LEU A 112 -1.17 12.78 -8.03
N ILE A 113 -0.14 12.95 -8.85
CA ILE A 113 1.24 12.65 -8.47
C ILE A 113 1.70 13.57 -7.33
N GLU A 114 1.37 14.85 -7.42
CA GLU A 114 1.72 15.85 -6.40
C GLU A 114 1.09 15.53 -5.05
N ILE A 115 -0.23 15.30 -4.99
CA ILE A 115 -0.88 14.95 -3.71
C ILE A 115 -0.36 13.62 -3.16
N ASN A 116 -0.07 12.65 -4.02
CA ASN A 116 0.52 11.39 -3.61
C ASN A 116 1.88 11.63 -2.96
N LYS A 117 2.76 12.39 -3.61
CA LYS A 117 4.10 12.71 -3.08
C LYS A 117 4.01 13.40 -1.72
N MET A 118 3.13 14.39 -1.58
CA MET A 118 2.93 15.09 -0.30
C MET A 118 2.46 14.15 0.82
N ILE A 119 1.58 13.19 0.52
CA ILE A 119 1.11 12.19 1.48
C ILE A 119 2.22 11.20 1.86
N GLU A 120 3.00 10.72 0.88
CA GLU A 120 4.12 9.82 1.15
C GLU A 120 5.20 10.51 2.00
N GLU A 121 5.53 11.78 1.70
CA GLU A 121 6.44 12.58 2.54
C GLU A 121 5.94 12.70 3.98
N PHE A 122 4.62 12.87 4.17
CA PHE A 122 4.02 12.87 5.50
C PHE A 122 4.18 11.51 6.19
N TYR A 123 4.00 10.39 5.48
CA TYR A 123 4.20 9.06 6.05
C TYR A 123 5.66 8.78 6.41
N ILE A 124 6.63 9.23 5.62
CA ILE A 124 8.05 9.08 5.92
C ILE A 124 8.43 9.76 7.24
N VAL A 125 7.88 10.95 7.51
CA VAL A 125 8.17 11.69 8.75
C VAL A 125 7.46 11.08 9.95
N THR A 126 6.29 10.46 9.75
CA THR A 126 5.45 9.94 10.83
C THR A 126 5.63 8.45 11.11
N ALA A 127 6.28 7.70 10.22
CA ALA A 127 6.61 6.28 10.39
C ALA A 127 7.70 6.08 11.45
#